data_AF-A0A443RU20-F1
#
_entry.id   AF-A0A443RU20-F1
#
_cell.length_a   1.000
_cell.length_b   1.000
_cell.length_c   1.000
_cell.angle_alpha   90.00
_cell.angle_beta   90.00
_cell.angle_gamma   90.00
#
_symmetry.space_group_name_H-M   'P 1'
#
loop_
_entity.id
_entity.type
_entity.pdbx_description
1 polymer ?
#
loop_
_entity_poly.entity_id
_entity_poly.type
_entity_poly.pdbx_seq_one_letter_code
_entity_poly.pdbx_strand_id
1 'polypeptide(L)'
;AQFSLALTCSGQLWSWGKGDYFRLGHGTDEHVRIPTPVESLKSKRIVSVAVDALHCLAVTDNGQVYAWGDNDHGQQGNGSTNANRKPTLIQGIEAITHVACGTSHSFAWTGGVAKFGCRNYNINREAV
;
A
#
# COMPACT_ATOMS: atom_id res chain seq x y z
N ALA A 1 -2.30 6.06 13.17
CA ALA A 1 -2.22 6.70 11.84
C ALA A 1 -3.39 7.69 11.69
N GLN A 2 -3.16 8.89 11.17
CA GLN A 2 -4.21 9.93 11.00
C GLN A 2 -4.60 10.10 9.52
N PHE A 3 -4.74 9.01 8.76
CA PHE A 3 -5.21 9.03 7.38
C PHE A 3 -5.84 7.69 7.01
N SER A 4 -6.46 7.63 5.83
CA SER A 4 -7.18 6.45 5.36
C SER A 4 -6.95 6.23 3.87
N LEU A 5 -7.00 4.96 3.48
CA LEU A 5 -7.04 4.52 2.09
C LEU A 5 -8.34 3.74 1.87
N ALA A 6 -8.95 3.89 0.70
CA ALA A 6 -10.05 3.03 0.25
C ALA A 6 -9.75 2.48 -1.14
N LEU A 7 -9.97 1.17 -1.30
CA LEU A 7 -9.88 0.47 -2.56
C LEU A 7 -11.30 0.11 -3.02
N THR A 8 -11.66 0.55 -4.22
CA THR A 8 -12.95 0.22 -4.85
C THR A 8 -12.90 -1.15 -5.55
N CYS A 9 -14.06 -1.74 -5.84
CA CYS A 9 -14.16 -3.02 -6.56
C CYS A 9 -13.62 -2.94 -8.00
N SER A 10 -13.62 -1.76 -8.62
CA SER A 10 -13.01 -1.51 -9.94
C SER A 10 -11.49 -1.33 -9.86
N GLY A 11 -10.91 -1.32 -8.66
CA GLY A 11 -9.47 -1.20 -8.44
C GLY A 11 -8.96 0.25 -8.36
N GLN A 12 -9.84 1.24 -8.18
CA GLN A 12 -9.42 2.62 -7.93
C GLN A 12 -9.06 2.84 -6.46
N LEU A 13 -7.95 3.55 -6.23
CA LEU A 13 -7.46 3.92 -4.90
C LEU A 13 -7.80 5.37 -4.55
N TRP A 14 -8.30 5.56 -3.34
CA TRP A 14 -8.65 6.86 -2.76
C TRP A 14 -7.92 7.05 -1.44
N SER A 15 -7.55 8.29 -1.13
CA SER A 15 -6.87 8.65 0.11
C SER A 15 -7.41 9.97 0.68
N TRP A 16 -7.38 10.09 2.02
CA TRP A 16 -7.74 11.31 2.75
C TRP A 16 -7.18 11.26 4.18
N GLY A 17 -7.12 12.42 4.84
CA GLY A 17 -6.62 12.63 6.19
C GLY A 17 -5.41 13.56 6.21
N LYS A 18 -4.47 13.29 7.12
CA LYS A 18 -3.22 14.04 7.27
C LYS A 18 -2.28 13.78 6.11
N GLY A 19 -1.71 14.86 5.57
CA GLY A 19 -0.88 14.86 4.37
C GLY A 19 0.62 14.71 4.58
N ASP A 20 1.15 14.92 5.79
CA ASP A 20 2.61 15.00 5.98
C ASP A 20 3.36 13.80 5.42
N TYR A 21 4.59 14.04 4.97
CA TYR A 21 5.43 13.07 4.28
C TYR A 21 4.81 12.53 2.98
N PHE A 22 3.87 13.26 2.38
CA PHE A 22 3.22 12.89 1.11
C PHE A 22 2.45 11.57 1.17
N ARG A 23 2.05 11.10 2.36
CA ARG A 23 1.43 9.77 2.56
C ARG A 23 0.11 9.58 1.80
N LEU A 24 -0.53 10.67 1.40
CA LEU A 24 -1.76 10.62 0.61
C LEU A 24 -1.50 10.37 -0.89
N GLY A 25 -0.27 10.56 -1.37
CA GLY A 25 0.12 10.25 -2.74
C GLY A 25 -0.33 11.25 -3.80
N HIS A 26 -0.78 12.45 -3.40
CA HIS A 26 -1.25 13.50 -4.32
C HIS A 26 -0.12 14.39 -4.87
N GLY A 27 1.13 14.18 -4.43
CA GLY A 27 2.29 15.01 -4.80
C GLY A 27 2.56 16.19 -3.87
N THR A 28 1.68 16.42 -2.90
CA THR A 28 1.79 17.45 -1.85
C THR A 28 1.62 16.80 -0.47
N ASP A 29 2.01 17.52 0.58
CA ASP A 29 1.84 17.16 1.98
C ASP A 29 0.61 17.83 2.65
N GLU A 30 -0.26 18.41 1.81
CA GLU A 30 -1.52 19.02 2.21
C GLU A 30 -2.51 18.02 2.79
N HIS A 31 -3.29 18.48 3.77
CA HIS A 31 -4.34 17.67 4.39
C HIS A 31 -5.58 17.62 3.52
N VAL A 32 -6.14 16.43 3.35
CA VAL A 32 -7.32 16.18 2.52
C VAL A 32 -8.46 15.72 3.40
N ARG A 33 -9.59 16.43 3.41
CA ARG A 33 -10.69 16.15 4.34
C ARG A 33 -11.82 15.30 3.76
N ILE A 34 -11.74 14.99 2.47
CA ILE A 34 -12.72 14.18 1.73
C ILE A 34 -12.00 13.10 0.94
N PRO A 35 -12.55 11.89 0.80
CA PRO A 35 -11.95 10.87 -0.06
C PRO A 35 -11.62 11.44 -1.43
N THR A 36 -10.35 11.40 -1.81
CA THR A 36 -9.84 11.98 -3.06
C THR A 36 -9.10 10.89 -3.84
N PRO A 37 -9.30 10.77 -5.16
CA PRO A 37 -8.67 9.72 -5.95
C PRO A 37 -7.15 9.96 -6.04
N VAL A 38 -6.38 8.88 -5.96
CA VAL A 38 -4.93 8.92 -6.20
C VAL A 38 -4.70 8.90 -7.72
N GLU A 39 -4.76 10.08 -8.35
CA GLU A 39 -4.81 10.24 -9.81
C GLU A 39 -3.66 9.54 -10.55
N SER A 40 -2.46 9.43 -9.97
CA SER A 40 -1.33 8.74 -10.61
C SER A 40 -1.51 7.23 -10.76
N LEU A 41 -2.48 6.62 -10.05
CA LEU A 41 -2.83 5.21 -10.15
C LEU A 41 -4.15 4.96 -10.89
N LYS A 42 -4.81 6.00 -11.42
CA LYS A 42 -6.15 5.89 -12.02
C LYS A 42 -6.22 4.98 -13.24
N SER A 43 -5.13 4.87 -14.00
CA SER A 43 -5.02 3.97 -15.16
C SER A 43 -4.64 2.53 -14.79
N LYS A 44 -4.57 2.21 -13.50
CA LYS A 44 -4.13 0.91 -12.98
C LYS A 44 -5.24 0.29 -12.14
N ARG A 45 -5.39 -1.02 -12.25
CA ARG A 45 -6.31 -1.78 -11.40
C ARG A 45 -5.56 -2.27 -10.17
N ILE A 46 -5.79 -1.63 -9.03
CA ILE A 46 -5.19 -2.01 -7.75
C ILE A 46 -5.95 -3.20 -7.13
N VAL A 47 -5.21 -4.16 -6.60
CA VAL A 47 -5.77 -5.39 -6.00
C VAL A 47 -5.39 -5.58 -4.53
N SER A 48 -4.34 -4.92 -4.06
CA SER A 48 -3.93 -4.93 -2.65
C SER A 48 -3.32 -3.59 -2.27
N VAL A 49 -3.56 -3.15 -1.04
CA VAL A 49 -2.92 -1.97 -0.46
C VAL A 49 -2.47 -2.27 0.96
N ALA A 50 -1.40 -1.62 1.39
CA ALA A 50 -0.94 -1.65 2.77
C ALA A 50 -0.47 -0.28 3.20
N VAL A 51 -0.60 0.01 4.48
CA VAL A 51 -0.33 1.32 5.05
C VAL A 51 0.15 1.20 6.48
N ASP A 52 1.17 1.98 6.85
CA ASP A 52 1.53 2.27 8.24
C ASP A 52 1.34 3.78 8.49
N ALA A 53 1.95 4.33 9.54
CA ALA A 53 1.78 5.70 9.98
C ALA A 53 2.10 6.71 8.87
N LEU A 54 3.15 6.45 8.06
CA LEU A 54 3.72 7.44 7.15
C LEU A 54 3.95 6.97 5.70
N HIS A 55 4.02 5.66 5.41
CA HIS A 55 4.22 5.14 4.05
C HIS A 55 3.13 4.16 3.62
N CYS A 56 3.00 4.00 2.31
CA CYS A 56 1.97 3.19 1.68
C CYS A 56 2.57 2.31 0.59
N LEU A 57 1.92 1.17 0.38
CA LEU A 57 2.17 0.25 -0.71
C LEU A 57 0.86 -0.04 -1.46
N ALA A 58 0.95 -0.22 -2.77
CA ALA A 58 -0.14 -0.72 -3.60
C ALA A 58 0.37 -1.75 -4.61
N VAL A 59 -0.47 -2.73 -4.92
CA VAL A 59 -0.18 -3.78 -5.90
C VAL A 59 -1.24 -3.71 -6.99
N THR A 60 -0.80 -3.71 -8.24
CA THR A 60 -1.67 -3.82 -9.41
C THR A 60 -2.04 -5.26 -9.72
N ASP A 61 -3.07 -5.50 -10.53
CA ASP A 61 -3.48 -6.84 -10.94
C ASP A 61 -2.48 -7.57 -11.83
N ASN A 62 -1.57 -6.85 -12.49
CA ASN A 62 -0.41 -7.42 -13.19
C ASN A 62 0.82 -7.62 -12.28
N GLY A 63 0.68 -7.45 -10.96
CA GLY A 63 1.70 -7.76 -9.97
C GLY A 63 2.82 -6.73 -9.80
N GLN A 64 2.61 -5.49 -10.26
CA GLN A 64 3.54 -4.38 -10.05
C GLN A 64 3.30 -3.75 -8.67
N VAL A 65 4.38 -3.39 -7.98
CA VAL A 65 4.32 -2.74 -6.66
C VAL A 65 4.64 -1.26 -6.77
N TYR A 66 3.83 -0.43 -6.10
CA TYR A 66 4.01 1.01 -5.98
C TYR A 66 4.20 1.38 -4.52
N ALA A 67 5.14 2.28 -4.24
CA ALA A 67 5.37 2.82 -2.90
C ALA A 67 5.38 4.36 -2.91
N TRP A 68 4.93 4.96 -1.81
CA TRP A 68 4.99 6.40 -1.58
C TRP A 68 4.87 6.73 -0.09
N GLY A 69 5.05 8.01 0.24
CA GLY A 69 5.05 8.49 1.62
C GLY A 69 6.46 8.62 2.17
N ASP A 70 6.61 8.42 3.48
CA ASP A 70 7.90 8.42 4.17
C ASP A 70 8.86 7.36 3.62
N ASN A 71 10.15 7.68 3.63
CA ASN A 71 11.23 6.80 3.19
C ASN A 71 12.53 6.99 3.98
N ASP A 72 12.50 7.64 5.15
CA ASP A 72 13.71 7.99 5.90
C ASP A 72 14.60 6.77 6.25
N HIS A 73 14.02 5.56 6.25
CA HIS A 73 14.69 4.30 6.56
C HIS A 73 14.88 3.40 5.31
N GLY A 74 14.56 3.90 4.11
CA GLY A 74 14.60 3.12 2.88
C GLY A 74 13.46 2.09 2.76
N GLN A 75 12.39 2.24 3.55
CA GLN A 75 11.29 1.29 3.61
C GLN A 75 10.53 1.12 2.28
N GLN A 76 10.74 2.00 1.31
CA GLN A 76 10.14 1.87 -0.04
C GLN A 76 10.91 0.91 -0.95
N GLY A 77 12.14 0.53 -0.60
CA GLY A 77 12.90 -0.47 -1.35
C GLY A 77 13.41 -0.03 -2.73
N ASN A 78 13.52 1.28 -2.97
CA ASN A 78 14.00 1.85 -4.24
C ASN A 78 15.49 2.24 -4.23
N GLY A 79 16.27 1.74 -3.26
CA GLY A 79 17.71 2.05 -3.13
C GLY A 79 18.02 3.49 -2.69
N SER A 80 17.02 4.19 -2.13
CA SER A 80 17.09 5.60 -1.73
C SER A 80 16.35 5.79 -0.40
N THR A 81 16.65 6.88 0.31
CA THR A 81 15.89 7.34 1.49
C THR A 81 15.04 8.58 1.20
N ASN A 82 14.96 9.03 -0.05
CA ASN A 82 14.08 10.12 -0.44
C ASN A 82 12.62 9.65 -0.52
N ALA A 83 11.72 10.42 0.08
CA ALA A 83 10.28 10.18 0.03
C ALA A 83 9.72 10.35 -1.39
N ASN A 84 9.04 9.31 -1.90
CA ASN A 84 8.24 9.44 -3.12
C ASN A 84 6.94 10.20 -2.82
N ARG A 85 6.75 11.36 -3.48
CA ARG A 85 5.59 12.24 -3.26
C ARG A 85 4.28 11.70 -3.87
N LYS A 86 4.41 10.79 -4.83
CA LYS A 86 3.33 10.09 -5.52
C LYS A 86 3.70 8.60 -5.58
N PRO A 87 2.72 7.70 -5.75
CA PRO A 87 2.97 6.30 -6.04
C PRO A 87 4.01 6.12 -7.15
N THR A 88 5.15 5.53 -6.81
CA THR A 88 6.26 5.25 -7.74
C THR A 88 6.46 3.74 -7.83
N LEU A 89 6.67 3.24 -9.06
CA LEU A 89 6.93 1.82 -9.32
C LEU A 89 8.25 1.39 -8.67
N ILE A 90 8.20 0.30 -7.91
CA ILE A 90 9.39 -0.36 -7.37
C ILE A 90 9.91 -1.34 -8.42
N GLN A 91 11.16 -1.15 -8.83
CA GLN A 91 11.83 -1.96 -9.85
C GLN A 91 12.40 -3.24 -9.24
N GLY A 92 12.55 -4.28 -10.06
CA GLY A 92 13.23 -5.53 -9.66
C GLY A 92 12.37 -6.50 -8.85
N ILE A 93 11.08 -6.23 -8.66
CA ILE A 93 10.10 -7.16 -8.09
C ILE A 93 8.85 -7.22 -8.98
N GLU A 94 8.36 -8.43 -9.23
CA GLU A 94 7.21 -8.70 -10.10
C GLU A 94 6.36 -9.84 -9.53
N ALA A 95 5.19 -10.08 -10.14
CA ALA A 95 4.27 -11.15 -9.77
C ALA A 95 3.80 -11.12 -8.29
N ILE A 96 3.81 -9.94 -7.67
CA ILE A 96 3.35 -9.76 -6.28
C ILE A 96 1.81 -9.77 -6.24
N THR A 97 1.23 -10.44 -5.25
CA THR A 97 -0.24 -10.45 -5.05
C THR A 97 -0.67 -9.72 -3.80
N HIS A 98 0.24 -9.56 -2.83
CA HIS A 98 -0.06 -8.98 -1.53
C HIS A 98 1.10 -8.13 -0.99
N VAL A 99 0.74 -7.15 -0.16
CA VAL A 99 1.66 -6.26 0.54
C VAL A 99 1.24 -6.07 1.99
N ALA A 100 2.20 -5.77 2.85
CA ALA A 100 1.98 -5.36 4.23
C ALA A 100 3.04 -4.31 4.62
N CYS A 101 2.67 -3.43 5.54
CA CYS A 101 3.57 -2.41 6.09
C CYS A 101 3.79 -2.66 7.59
N GLY A 102 5.02 -2.51 8.05
CA GLY A 102 5.36 -2.24 9.44
C GLY A 102 6.08 -0.90 9.55
N THR A 103 6.35 -0.41 10.76
CA THR A 103 6.67 1.02 11.00
C THR A 103 7.78 1.60 10.13
N SER A 104 8.80 0.79 9.82
CA SER A 104 9.90 1.14 8.90
C SER A 104 10.23 -0.02 7.96
N HIS A 105 9.27 -0.91 7.72
CA HIS A 105 9.46 -2.13 6.95
C HIS A 105 8.33 -2.32 5.94
N SER A 106 8.67 -2.92 4.82
CA SER A 106 7.72 -3.27 3.76
C SER A 106 7.85 -4.74 3.42
N PHE A 107 6.71 -5.39 3.26
CA PHE A 107 6.61 -6.80 2.89
C PHE A 107 5.82 -6.91 1.60
N ALA A 108 6.31 -7.72 0.66
CA ALA A 108 5.64 -8.07 -0.57
C ALA A 108 5.80 -9.57 -0.77
N TRP A 109 4.72 -10.26 -1.15
CA TRP A 109 4.77 -11.70 -1.39
C TRP A 109 3.80 -12.15 -2.49
N THR A 110 4.10 -13.33 -3.02
CA THR A 110 3.29 -14.05 -3.99
C THR A 110 2.79 -15.32 -3.32
N GLY A 111 1.47 -15.57 -3.31
CA GLY A 111 0.93 -16.79 -2.69
C GLY A 111 -0.53 -16.67 -2.28
N GLY A 112 -1.18 -17.83 -2.11
CA GLY A 112 -2.60 -17.94 -1.74
C GLY A 112 -2.94 -17.25 -0.41
N VAL A 113 -4.21 -16.83 -0.30
CA VAL A 113 -4.80 -15.99 0.75
C VAL A 113 -4.12 -16.15 2.12
N ALA A 114 -3.24 -15.21 2.47
CA ALA A 114 -2.76 -15.08 3.83
C ALA A 114 -3.85 -14.40 4.68
N LYS A 115 -4.70 -15.19 5.34
CA LYS A 115 -5.62 -14.68 6.37
C LYS A 115 -4.84 -14.43 7.66
N PHE A 116 -4.56 -13.17 7.96
CA PHE A 116 -4.15 -12.77 9.30
C PHE A 116 -5.27 -11.94 9.93
N GLY A 117 -5.83 -12.44 11.03
CA GLY A 117 -6.81 -11.77 11.86
C GLY A 117 -6.56 -12.14 13.32
N CYS A 118 -6.90 -11.26 14.25
CA CYS A 118 -6.94 -11.58 15.68
C CYS A 118 -7.86 -12.80 15.87
N ARG A 119 -7.27 -13.96 16.23
CA ARG A 119 -7.95 -15.27 16.26
C ARG A 119 -9.20 -15.24 17.15
N ASN A 120 -10.26 -15.94 16.73
CA ASN A 120 -11.03 -16.86 17.56
C ASN A 120 -12.02 -17.68 16.71
N TYR A 121 -11.72 -18.96 16.45
CA TYR A 121 -12.54 -20.16 16.72
C TYR A 121 -11.96 -21.40 16.02
N ASN A 122 -11.91 -22.50 16.77
CA ASN A 122 -11.48 -23.83 16.34
C ASN A 122 -12.29 -24.36 15.16
N ILE A 123 -11.61 -24.99 14.18
CA ILE A 123 -12.21 -26.06 13.38
C ILE A 123 -11.14 -27.09 13.04
N ASN A 124 -11.28 -28.25 13.70
CA ASN A 124 -10.77 -29.51 13.22
C ASN A 124 -11.32 -29.75 11.80
N ARG A 125 -10.49 -30.20 10.87
CA ARG A 125 -10.78 -31.32 9.93
C ARG A 125 -9.57 -31.61 9.04
N GLU A 126 -8.91 -32.70 9.44
CA GLU A 126 -8.35 -33.80 8.65
C GLU A 126 -8.04 -33.54 7.16
N ALA A 127 -6.76 -33.74 6.84
CA ALA A 127 -6.26 -33.96 5.50
C ALA A 127 -6.50 -35.42 5.08
N VAL A 128 -7.00 -35.62 3.86
CA VAL A 128 -6.67 -36.77 2.99
C VAL A 128 -6.19 -36.19 1.67
#